data_AF-A0A1H5LJU9-F1
#
_entry.id   AF-A0A1H5LJU9-F1
#
_cell.length_a   1.000
_cell.length_b   1.000
_cell.length_c   1.000
_cell.angle_alpha   90.00
_cell.angle_beta   90.00
_cell.angle_gamma   90.00
#
_symmetry.space_group_name_H-M   'P 1'
#
loop_
_entity.id
_entity.type
_entity.pdbx_description
1 polymer ?
#
loop_
_entity_poly.entity_id
_entity_poly.type
_entity_poly.pdbx_seq_one_letter_code
_entity_poly.pdbx_strand_id
1 'polypeptide(L)'
;MITRIALAITAIIALAGTVALSVSADQPSRTIQSCASLLPSGHTFDLKITGTIDTTKPNQMFNGGFDLTVGGTRPGDPAMQAAVKPFVECAKALIK
;
A
#
# COMPACT_ATOMS: atom_id res chain seq x y z
N MET A 1 -16.41 -25.02 -37.81
CA MET A 1 -16.87 -25.09 -36.41
C MET A 1 -16.81 -23.67 -35.84
N ILE A 2 -17.95 -22.99 -35.82
CA ILE A 2 -18.09 -21.59 -35.37
C ILE A 2 -19.05 -21.64 -34.19
N THR A 3 -18.52 -21.52 -32.98
CA THR A 3 -19.30 -21.55 -31.75
C THR A 3 -19.94 -20.17 -31.52
N ARG A 4 -21.24 -20.20 -31.27
CA ARG A 4 -22.17 -19.07 -31.29
C ARG A 4 -21.97 -18.12 -30.11
N ILE A 5 -21.60 -16.87 -30.38
CA ILE A 5 -21.82 -15.76 -29.44
C ILE A 5 -22.99 -14.95 -30.00
N ALA A 6 -24.20 -15.36 -29.62
CA ALA A 6 -25.40 -14.57 -29.87
C ALA A 6 -25.47 -13.48 -28.80
N LEU A 7 -24.84 -12.33 -29.06
CA LEU A 7 -25.15 -11.10 -28.33
C LEU A 7 -26.43 -10.53 -28.95
N ALA A 8 -27.57 -10.72 -28.29
CA ALA A 8 -28.84 -10.19 -28.75
C ALA A 8 -28.81 -8.64 -28.67
N ILE A 9 -28.71 -8.00 -29.83
CA ILE A 9 -28.79 -6.54 -29.96
C ILE A 9 -30.27 -6.15 -29.95
N THR A 10 -30.86 -5.98 -28.77
CA THR A 10 -32.13 -5.26 -28.65
C THR A 10 -31.85 -3.77 -28.70
N ALA A 11 -32.09 -3.19 -29.88
CA ALA A 11 -32.11 -1.75 -30.09
C ALA A 11 -33.28 -1.13 -29.31
N ILE A 12 -32.97 -0.33 -28.29
CA ILE A 12 -33.92 0.58 -27.65
C ILE A 12 -33.26 1.96 -27.67
N ILE A 13 -33.73 2.82 -28.56
CA ILE A 13 -33.32 4.22 -28.65
C ILE A 13 -33.97 4.95 -27.47
N ALA A 14 -33.18 5.29 -26.45
CA ALA A 14 -33.57 6.25 -25.42
C ALA A 14 -32.36 7.14 -25.11
N LEU A 15 -32.53 8.42 -25.42
CA LEU A 15 -31.73 9.60 -25.09
C LEU A 15 -30.36 9.35 -24.44
N ALA A 16 -29.30 9.67 -25.20
CA ALA A 16 -27.91 9.65 -24.76
C ALA A 16 -27.66 10.64 -23.61
N GLY A 17 -27.97 10.23 -22.38
CA GLY A 17 -27.31 10.73 -21.19
C GLY A 17 -26.04 9.91 -20.99
N THR A 18 -24.88 10.47 -21.30
CA THR A 18 -23.58 9.89 -20.91
C THR A 18 -23.51 9.89 -19.39
N VAL A 19 -23.91 8.78 -18.77
CA VAL A 19 -23.57 8.49 -17.39
C VAL A 19 -22.06 8.23 -17.34
N ALA A 20 -21.29 9.26 -16.99
CA ALA A 20 -19.90 9.09 -16.63
C ALA A 20 -19.87 8.21 -15.38
N LEU A 21 -19.67 6.90 -15.56
CA LEU A 21 -19.29 6.01 -14.49
C LEU A 21 -17.89 6.46 -14.06
N SER A 22 -17.83 7.35 -13.07
CA SER A 22 -16.60 7.62 -12.34
C SER A 22 -16.25 6.33 -11.62
N VAL A 23 -15.45 5.48 -12.27
CA VAL A 23 -14.74 4.41 -11.61
C VAL A 23 -13.75 5.11 -10.69
N SER A 24 -14.14 5.31 -9.43
CA SER A 24 -13.18 5.58 -8.38
C SER A 24 -12.32 4.33 -8.33
N ALA A 25 -11.17 4.37 -9.00
CA ALA A 25 -10.13 3.38 -8.79
C ALA A 25 -9.79 3.50 -7.30
N ASP A 26 -10.37 2.60 -6.52
CA ASP A 26 -10.00 2.35 -5.13
C ASP A 26 -8.54 1.93 -5.20
N GLN A 27 -7.63 2.91 -5.17
CA GLN A 27 -6.21 2.64 -5.10
C GLN A 27 -6.05 1.83 -3.83
N PRO A 28 -5.59 0.57 -3.90
CA PRO A 28 -5.53 -0.26 -2.73
C PRO A 28 -4.73 0.50 -1.67
N SER A 29 -5.42 0.91 -0.62
CA SER A 29 -4.85 1.64 0.49
C SER A 29 -3.68 0.81 1.00
N ARG A 30 -2.44 1.20 0.65
CA ARG A 30 -1.28 0.44 1.09
C ARG A 30 -1.22 0.52 2.61
N THR A 31 -1.18 -0.63 3.26
CA THR A 31 -1.11 -0.74 4.71
C THR A 31 0.27 -1.21 5.14
N ILE A 32 0.63 -1.00 6.40
CA ILE A 32 1.84 -1.59 6.98
C ILE A 32 1.83 -3.12 6.83
N GLN A 33 0.67 -3.75 6.99
CA GLN A 33 0.50 -5.19 6.79
C GLN A 33 0.83 -5.62 5.36
N SER A 34 0.45 -4.83 4.35
CA SER A 34 0.81 -5.11 2.95
C SER A 34 2.31 -4.97 2.69
N CYS A 35 3.01 -4.09 3.41
CA CYS A 35 4.47 -4.01 3.34
C CYS A 35 5.14 -5.20 4.03
N ALA A 36 4.55 -5.73 5.10
CA ALA A 36 5.12 -6.83 5.89
C ALA A 36 5.36 -8.11 5.09
N SER A 37 4.67 -8.33 3.96
CA SER A 37 4.96 -9.45 3.06
C SER A 37 6.35 -9.37 2.38
N LEU A 38 7.02 -8.22 2.47
CA LEU A 38 8.39 -8.02 1.99
C LEU A 38 9.45 -8.36 3.03
N LEU A 39 9.04 -8.69 4.27
CA LEU A 39 9.97 -9.10 5.31
C LEU A 39 10.42 -10.55 5.10
N PRO A 40 11.68 -10.87 5.41
CA PRO A 40 12.17 -12.24 5.42
C PRO A 40 11.32 -13.14 6.34
N SER A 41 10.91 -14.29 5.83
CA SER A 41 10.20 -15.30 6.62
C SER A 41 11.10 -15.95 7.68
N GLY A 42 10.49 -16.46 8.76
CA GLY A 42 11.22 -17.16 9.84
C GLY A 42 11.75 -16.26 10.95
N HIS A 43 11.42 -14.96 10.92
CA HIS A 43 11.84 -13.98 11.91
C HIS A 43 10.65 -13.23 12.48
N THR A 44 10.78 -12.80 13.74
CA THR A 44 9.88 -11.81 14.34
C THR A 44 10.51 -10.44 14.21
N PHE A 45 9.75 -9.47 13.72
CA PHE A 45 10.20 -8.09 13.60
C PHE A 45 9.39 -7.19 14.51
N ASP A 46 10.09 -6.31 15.22
CA ASP A 46 9.51 -5.23 16.00
C ASP A 46 9.61 -3.95 15.19
N LEU A 47 8.46 -3.39 14.84
CA LEU A 47 8.33 -2.10 14.17
C LEU A 47 7.98 -1.03 15.20
N LYS A 48 8.76 0.03 15.24
CA LYS A 48 8.47 1.22 16.05
C LYS A 48 8.37 2.46 15.15
N ILE A 49 7.22 3.12 15.21
CA ILE A 49 6.99 4.41 14.59
C ILE A 49 6.75 5.41 15.71
N THR A 50 7.54 6.47 15.75
CA THR A 50 7.39 7.55 16.73
C THR A 50 7.39 8.88 16.02
N GLY A 51 6.49 9.78 16.41
CA GLY A 51 6.51 11.13 15.86
C GLY A 51 5.45 12.03 16.45
N THR A 52 5.53 13.29 16.07
CA THR A 52 4.62 14.36 16.44
C THR A 52 3.89 14.83 15.18
N ILE A 53 2.58 15.00 15.30
CA ILE A 53 1.76 15.63 14.26
C ILE A 53 1.37 17.01 14.77
N ASP A 54 1.86 18.06 14.11
CA ASP A 54 1.45 19.43 14.39
C ASP A 54 0.18 19.75 13.61
N THR A 55 -0.94 19.87 14.32
CA THR A 55 -2.25 20.19 13.74
C THR A 55 -2.57 21.68 13.76
N THR A 56 -1.65 22.52 14.26
CA THR A 56 -1.85 23.98 14.36
C THR A 56 -1.61 24.70 13.03
N LYS A 57 -1.04 24.00 12.03
CA LYS A 57 -0.71 24.53 10.71
C LYS A 57 -1.57 23.85 9.63
N PRO A 58 -1.89 24.55 8.53
CA PRO A 58 -2.71 24.00 7.44
C PRO A 58 -2.06 22.81 6.73
N ASN A 59 -0.72 22.75 6.73
CA ASN A 59 0.01 21.59 6.26
C ASN A 59 0.41 20.77 7.48
N GLN A 60 -0.43 19.81 7.86
CA GLN A 60 -0.09 18.85 8.91
C GLN A 60 1.17 18.11 8.48
N MET A 61 2.24 18.26 9.27
CA MET A 61 3.51 17.57 9.03
C MET A 61 3.69 16.53 10.13
N PHE A 62 3.94 15.29 9.72
CA PHE A 62 4.48 14.28 10.62
C PHE A 62 5.99 14.51 10.74
N ASN A 63 6.48 14.70 11.97
CA ASN A 63 7.90 14.69 12.26
C ASN A 63 8.22 13.53 13.19
N GLY A 64 9.04 12.59 12.73
CA GLY A 64 9.25 11.35 13.47
C GLY A 64 10.34 10.45 12.91
N GLY A 65 10.51 9.33 13.60
CA GLY A 65 11.44 8.26 13.30
C GLY A 65 10.72 6.95 13.00
N PHE A 66 11.41 6.12 12.23
CA PHE A 66 11.01 4.78 11.86
C PHE A 66 12.15 3.83 12.20
N ASP A 67 11.90 2.89 13.11
CA ASP A 67 12.86 1.89 13.54
C ASP A 67 12.30 0.49 13.32
N LEU A 68 13.14 -0.40 12.78
CA LEU A 68 12.82 -1.81 12.59
C LEU A 68 13.93 -2.65 13.20
N THR A 69 13.57 -3.51 14.14
CA THR A 69 14.49 -4.43 14.80
C THR A 69 14.03 -5.87 14.61
N VAL A 70 14.98 -6.79 14.48
CA VAL A 70 14.69 -8.22 14.34
C VAL A 70 14.85 -8.89 15.70
N GLY A 71 13.77 -9.48 16.21
CA GLY A 71 13.79 -10.24 17.44
C GLY A 71 14.81 -11.39 17.35
N GLY A 72 15.67 -11.50 18.36
CA GLY A 72 16.64 -12.60 18.48
C GLY A 72 17.89 -12.51 17.59
N THR A 73 18.07 -11.44 16.80
CA THR A 73 19.28 -11.24 15.97
C THR A 73 20.14 -10.13 16.57
N ARG A 74 21.47 -10.24 16.49
CA ARG A 74 22.36 -9.14 16.89
C ARG A 74 22.06 -7.89 16.04
N PRO A 75 21.96 -6.69 16.64
CA PRO A 75 21.87 -5.45 15.89
C PRO A 75 23.02 -5.37 14.88
N GLY A 76 22.72 -5.06 13.62
CA GLY A 76 23.74 -4.74 12.63
C GLY A 76 24.17 -5.87 11.68
N ASP A 77 23.47 -7.00 11.61
CA ASP A 77 23.70 -7.98 10.53
C ASP A 77 23.49 -7.32 9.15
N PRO A 78 24.54 -7.17 8.30
CA PRO A 78 24.43 -6.49 7.02
C PRO A 78 23.50 -7.18 6.03
N ALA A 79 23.43 -8.53 6.07
CA ALA A 79 22.55 -9.30 5.20
C ALA A 79 21.08 -9.07 5.58
N MET A 80 20.80 -9.05 6.89
CA MET A 80 19.46 -8.72 7.39
C MET A 80 19.05 -7.29 7.03
N GLN A 81 19.96 -6.32 7.18
CA GLN A 81 19.70 -4.93 6.80
C GLN A 81 19.38 -4.77 5.31
N ALA A 82 20.10 -5.50 4.44
CA ALA A 82 19.80 -5.52 3.02
C ALA A 82 18.42 -6.16 2.73
N ALA A 83 18.10 -7.25 3.42
CA ALA A 83 16.87 -8.00 3.22
C ALA A 83 15.60 -7.24 3.67
N VAL A 84 15.69 -6.38 4.69
CA VAL A 84 14.55 -5.57 5.16
C VAL A 84 14.35 -4.26 4.39
N LYS A 85 15.32 -3.84 3.57
CA LYS A 85 15.25 -2.57 2.81
C LYS A 85 13.95 -2.40 2.01
N PRO A 86 13.42 -3.41 1.29
CA PRO A 86 12.16 -3.26 0.54
C PRO A 86 10.96 -2.93 1.45
N PHE A 87 10.91 -3.53 2.65
CA PHE A 87 9.89 -3.23 3.64
C PHE A 87 9.99 -1.76 4.12
N VAL A 88 11.20 -1.31 4.45
CA VAL A 88 11.45 0.07 4.94
C VAL A 88 10.97 1.09 3.91
N GLU A 89 11.31 0.90 2.63
CA GLU A 89 10.90 1.81 1.56
C GLU A 89 9.38 1.78 1.33
N CYS A 90 8.75 0.60 1.42
CA CYS A 90 7.29 0.47 1.36
C CYS A 90 6.61 1.22 2.52
N ALA A 91 7.08 1.05 3.75
CA ALA A 91 6.47 1.63 4.93
C ALA A 91 6.68 3.15 5.01
N LYS A 92 7.86 3.66 4.61
CA LYS A 92 8.13 5.10 4.50
C LYS A 92 7.16 5.80 3.55
N ALA A 93 6.75 5.15 2.48
CA ALA A 93 5.79 5.73 1.54
C ALA A 93 4.40 5.99 2.15
N LEU A 94 4.08 5.35 3.29
CA LEU A 94 2.83 5.50 4.03
C LEU A 94 2.85 6.66 5.03
N ILE A 95 4.03 7.10 5.43
CA ILE A 95 4.25 8.18 6.38
C ILE A 95 4.65 9.41 5.55
N LYS A 96 3.66 10.08 4.95
CA LYS A 96 3.84 11.35 4.25
C LYS A 96 3.18 12.48 5.02
#